data_AF-A0A849NEF1-F1
#
_entry.id   AF-A0A849NEF1-F1
#
_cell.length_a   1.000
_cell.length_b   1.000
_cell.length_c   1.000
_cell.angle_alpha   90.00
_cell.angle_beta   90.00
_cell.angle_gamma   90.00
#
_symmetry.space_group_name_H-M   'P 1'
#
loop_
_entity.id
_entity.type
_entity.pdbx_description
1 polymer ?
#
loop_
_entity_poly.entity_id
_entity_poly.type
_entity_poly.pdbx_seq_one_letter_code
_entity_poly.pdbx_strand_id
1 'polypeptide(L)' 'MKKNKLNGMGIGFVDIHLLASSKLAGYPLFTYDKKLSAAAEELRLAYL' A
#
# COMPACT_ATOMS: atom_id res chain seq x y z
N MET A 1 18.95 5.81 3.05
CA MET A 1 17.89 4.89 3.55
C MET A 1 16.57 5.64 3.67
N LYS A 2 15.72 5.62 2.62
CA LYS A 2 14.34 6.14 2.74
C LYS A 2 13.53 5.12 3.53
N LYS A 3 13.27 5.39 4.81
CA LYS A 3 12.27 4.65 5.58
C LYS A 3 10.93 4.92 4.91
N ASN A 4 10.38 3.96 4.16
CA ASN A 4 9.01 4.01 3.66
C ASN A 4 8.13 4.22 4.89
N LYS A 5 7.68 5.45 5.13
CA LYS A 5 6.80 5.79 6.27
C LYS A 5 5.42 5.21 5.96
N LEU A 6 5.28 3.89 6.11
CA LEU A 6 4.00 3.19 6.05
C LEU A 6 3.28 3.22 7.41
N ASN A 7 3.96 3.72 8.43
CA ASN A 7 3.47 3.77 9.81
C ASN A 7 2.63 5.05 9.98
N GLY A 8 1.41 4.92 10.52
CA GLY A 8 0.53 6.06 10.82
C GLY A 8 -0.57 6.34 9.79
N MET A 9 -0.71 5.52 8.74
CA MET A 9 -1.80 5.64 7.74
C MET A 9 -3.13 4.99 8.19
N GLY A 10 -3.21 4.48 9.43
CA GLY A 10 -4.42 3.82 9.95
C GLY A 10 -4.76 2.48 9.30
N ILE A 11 -3.80 1.86 8.61
CA ILE A 11 -3.92 0.56 7.95
C ILE A 11 -3.25 -0.55 8.78
N GLY A 12 -3.74 -1.77 8.68
CA GLY A 12 -3.27 -2.91 9.46
C GLY A 12 -1.85 -3.36 9.09
N PHE A 13 -1.23 -4.16 9.93
CA PHE A 13 0.09 -4.74 9.65
C PHE A 13 0.12 -5.55 8.34
N VAL A 14 -0.95 -6.30 8.07
CA VAL A 14 -1.10 -7.06 6.82
C VAL A 14 -1.15 -6.13 5.61
N ASP A 15 -1.89 -5.03 5.68
CA ASP A 15 -2.01 -4.04 4.61
C ASP A 15 -0.67 -3.39 4.27
N ILE A 16 0.13 -3.07 5.30
CA ILE A 16 1.50 -2.55 5.13
C ILE A 16 2.35 -3.55 4.35
N HIS A 17 2.27 -4.83 4.70
CA HIS A 17 3.01 -5.89 4.01
C HIS A 17 2.54 -6.10 2.57
N LEU A 18 1.25 -6.01 2.30
CA LEU A 18 0.71 -6.08 0.94
C LEU A 18 1.21 -4.92 0.08
N LEU A 19 1.13 -3.68 0.56
CA LEU A 19 1.65 -2.50 -0.13
C LEU A 19 3.16 -2.61 -0.40
N ALA A 20 3.93 -3.05 0.60
CA ALA A 20 5.37 -3.26 0.45
C ALA A 20 5.66 -4.34 -0.60
N SER A 21 4.90 -5.45 -0.59
CA SER A 21 5.08 -6.56 -1.54
C SER A 21 4.75 -6.12 -2.97
N SER A 22 3.62 -5.44 -3.18
CA SER A 22 3.25 -4.85 -4.47
C SER A 22 4.35 -3.92 -5.01
N LYS A 23 4.87 -3.03 -4.15
CA LYS A 23 5.95 -2.11 -4.51
C LYS A 23 7.25 -2.84 -4.88
N LEU A 24 7.63 -3.87 -4.13
CA LEU A 24 8.85 -4.65 -4.40
C LEU A 24 8.72 -5.49 -5.67
N ALA A 25 7.53 -6.05 -5.93
CA ALA A 25 7.25 -6.84 -7.11
C ALA A 25 7.01 -5.99 -8.36
N GLY A 26 6.75 -4.68 -8.21
CA GLY A 26 6.50 -3.75 -9.32
C GLY A 26 5.09 -3.87 -9.90
N TYR A 27 4.15 -4.47 -9.16
CA TYR A 27 2.76 -4.62 -9.58
C TYR A 27 1.82 -3.72 -8.77
N PRO A 28 0.76 -3.19 -9.40
CA PRO A 28 -0.28 -2.48 -8.67
C PRO A 28 -1.04 -3.42 -7.70
N LEU A 29 -1.56 -2.85 -6.63
CA LEU A 29 -2.43 -3.49 -5.65
C LEU A 29 -3.89 -3.23 -6.02
N PHE A 30 -4.61 -4.31 -6.27
CA PHE A 30 -6.07 -4.29 -6.37
C PHE A 30 -6.68 -4.69 -5.03
N THR A 31 -7.67 -3.95 -4.56
CA THR A 31 -8.40 -4.25 -3.32
C THR A 31 -9.78 -3.61 -3.32
N TYR A 32 -10.76 -4.25 -2.67
CA TYR A 32 -12.07 -3.67 -2.40
C TYR A 32 -12.12 -2.93 -1.04
N ASP A 33 -11.08 -3.07 -0.21
CA ASP A 33 -10.99 -2.33 1.04
C ASP A 33 -10.70 -0.86 0.75
N LYS A 34 -11.61 0.03 1.17
CA LYS A 34 -11.53 1.46 0.88
C LYS A 34 -10.30 2.13 1.50
N LYS A 35 -9.89 1.72 2.70
CA LYS A 35 -8.73 2.31 3.38
C LYS A 35 -7.43 1.87 2.71
N LEU A 36 -7.32 0.59 2.38
CA LEU A 36 -6.18 0.05 1.65
C LEU A 36 -6.09 0.61 0.23
N SER A 37 -7.22 0.80 -0.46
CA SER A 37 -7.26 1.46 -1.77
C SER A 37 -6.74 2.88 -1.68
N ALA A 38 -7.22 3.68 -0.71
CA ALA A 38 -6.74 5.04 -0.51
C ALA A 38 -5.23 5.10 -0.20
N ALA A 39 -4.72 4.19 0.62
CA ALA A 39 -3.28 4.09 0.89
C ALA A 39 -2.49 3.66 -0.36
N ALA A 40 -3.04 2.75 -1.19
CA ALA A 40 -2.44 2.35 -2.45
C ALA A 40 -2.42 3.53 -3.45
N GLU A 41 -3.47 4.35 -3.52
CA GLU A 41 -3.53 5.56 -4.34
C GLU A 41 -2.46 6.58 -3.94
N GLU A 42 -2.32 6.87 -2.63
CA GLU A 42 -1.31 7.79 -2.10
C GLU A 42 0.12 7.34 -2.46
N LEU A 43 0.34 6.03 -2.44
CA LEU A 43 1.63 5.41 -2.77
C LEU A 43 1.82 5.17 -4.27
N ARG A 44 0.85 5.50 -5.12
CA ARG A 44 0.83 5.23 -6.57
C ARG A 44 1.00 3.74 -6.90
N LEU A 45 0.38 2.91 -6.07
CA LEU A 45 0.31 1.47 -6.21
C LEU A 45 -1.10 0.99 -6.57
N ALA A 46 -2.14 1.83 -6.54
CA ALA A 46 -3.50 1.37 -6.83
C ALA A 46 -3.64 0.86 -8.28
N TYR A 47 -4.39 -0.23 -8.43
CA TYR A 47 -4.88 -0.68 -9.74
C TYR A 47 -5.98 0.28 -10.24
N LEU A 48 -5.98 0.56 -11.56
CA LEU A 48 -6.90 1.51 -12.23
C LEU A 48 -8.37 1.21 -11.96
#